data_AF-A0AAV1KM87-F1
#
_entry.id   AF-A0AAV1KM87-F1
#
_cell.length_a   1.000
_cell.length_b   1.000
_cell.length_c   1.000
_cell.angle_alpha   90.00
_cell.angle_beta   90.00
_cell.angle_gamma   90.00
#
_symmetry.space_group_name_H-M   'P 1'
#
loop_
_entity.id
_entity.type
_entity.pdbx_description
1 polymer ?
#
loop_
_entity_poly.entity_id
_entity_poly.type
_entity_poly.pdbx_seq_one_letter_code
_entity_poly.pdbx_strand_id
1 'polypeptide(L)'
;MTDESGDISMRTWIRNVGPINKVGYSDGVTDGQAATYQSSFDTGYEQGLSFGFCLGVIDTKTKYVQKEEQNFRDPRKINCQICINNSLEGNLVNLFNLQKEKNDEYLDSQGMKT
;
A
#
# COMPACT_ATOMS: atom_id res chain seq x y z
N MET A 1 37.55 -35.12 -38.50
CA MET A 1 37.70 -35.18 -37.04
C MET A 1 36.94 -33.99 -36.49
N THR A 2 35.67 -34.22 -36.17
CA THR A 2 34.74 -33.18 -35.73
C THR A 2 34.99 -32.84 -34.26
N ASP A 3 34.89 -31.55 -33.96
CA ASP A 3 35.18 -30.87 -32.70
C ASP A 3 34.23 -31.29 -31.56
N GLU A 4 34.33 -32.54 -31.13
CA GLU A 4 33.50 -33.14 -30.07
C GLU A 4 33.77 -32.48 -28.70
N SER A 5 35.01 -32.07 -28.46
CA SER A 5 35.41 -31.40 -27.22
C SER A 5 34.80 -30.00 -27.09
N GLY A 6 34.65 -29.27 -28.20
CA GLY A 6 33.95 -27.99 -28.23
C GLY A 6 32.46 -28.13 -27.93
N ASP A 7 31.80 -29.14 -28.49
CA ASP A 7 30.36 -29.37 -28.29
C ASP A 7 30.04 -29.80 -26.84
N ILE A 8 30.89 -30.62 -26.21
CA ILE A 8 30.75 -31.01 -24.79
C ILE A 8 30.92 -29.80 -23.87
N SER A 9 31.91 -28.95 -24.14
CA SER A 9 32.16 -27.72 -23.36
C SER A 9 30.98 -26.76 -23.44
N MET A 10 30.45 -26.54 -24.65
CA MET A 10 29.31 -25.65 -24.89
C MET A 10 28.02 -26.16 -24.21
N ARG A 11 27.73 -27.46 -24.29
CA ARG A 11 26.57 -28.05 -23.60
C ARG A 11 26.68 -27.96 -22.08
N THR A 12 27.89 -28.14 -21.53
CA THR A 12 28.14 -28.01 -20.09
C THR A 12 27.96 -26.58 -19.63
N TRP A 13 28.46 -25.61 -20.40
CA TRP A 13 28.25 -24.19 -20.14
C TRP A 13 26.77 -23.82 -20.15
N ILE A 14 26.01 -24.23 -21.17
CA ILE A 14 24.57 -23.97 -21.26
C ILE A 14 23.82 -24.58 -20.07
N ARG A 15 24.17 -25.81 -19.67
CA ARG A 15 23.54 -26.49 -18.53
C ARG A 15 23.84 -25.80 -17.20
N ASN A 16 25.02 -25.20 -17.04
CA ASN A 16 25.40 -24.52 -15.80
C ASN A 16 24.87 -23.07 -15.75
N VAL A 17 24.91 -22.34 -16.87
CA VAL A 17 24.56 -20.92 -16.94
C VAL A 17 23.06 -20.70 -17.19
N GLY A 18 22.39 -21.60 -17.90
CA GLY A 18 20.96 -21.52 -18.19
C GLY A 18 20.08 -21.38 -16.94
N PRO A 19 20.26 -22.23 -15.89
CA PRO A 19 19.52 -22.10 -14.64
C PRO A 19 19.80 -20.77 -13.93
N ILE A 20 21.06 -20.33 -13.88
CA ILE A 20 21.47 -19.06 -13.24
C ILE A 20 20.79 -17.88 -13.92
N ASN A 21 20.81 -17.82 -15.25
CA ASN A 21 20.14 -16.77 -16.01
C ASN A 21 18.62 -16.77 -15.81
N LYS A 22 18.01 -17.96 -15.73
CA LYS A 22 16.57 -18.08 -15.49
C LYS A 22 16.18 -17.57 -14.11
N VAL A 23 16.97 -17.88 -13.09
CA VAL A 23 16.77 -17.38 -11.72
C VAL A 23 16.99 -15.87 -11.66
N GLY A 24 18.08 -15.35 -12.22
CA GLY A 24 18.33 -13.91 -12.24
C GLY A 24 17.24 -13.13 -12.99
N TYR A 25 16.69 -13.70 -14.06
CA TYR A 25 15.54 -13.11 -14.75
C TYR A 25 14.26 -13.14 -13.91
N SER A 26 13.95 -14.26 -13.23
CA SER A 26 12.77 -14.32 -12.36
C SER A 26 12.88 -13.34 -11.20
N ASP A 27 14.06 -13.25 -10.59
CA ASP A 27 14.31 -12.33 -9.47
C ASP A 27 14.19 -10.88 -9.94
N GLY A 28 14.80 -10.53 -11.08
CA GLY A 28 14.67 -9.19 -11.66
C GLY A 28 13.22 -8.82 -12.03
N VAL A 29 12.40 -9.77 -12.47
CA VAL A 29 10.97 -9.54 -12.72
C VAL A 29 10.22 -9.30 -11.41
N THR A 30 10.47 -10.10 -10.38
CA THR A 30 9.84 -9.93 -9.06
C THR A 30 10.25 -8.60 -8.42
N ASP A 31 11.52 -8.24 -8.47
CA ASP A 31 12.04 -6.97 -7.95
C ASP A 31 11.46 -5.78 -8.71
N GLY A 32 11.38 -5.87 -10.05
CA GLY A 32 10.76 -4.84 -10.88
C GLY A 32 9.28 -4.65 -10.55
N GLN A 33 8.55 -5.73 -10.33
CA GLN A 33 7.15 -5.68 -9.88
C GLN A 33 7.04 -5.04 -8.49
N ALA A 34 7.82 -5.51 -7.51
CA ALA A 34 7.81 -4.98 -6.15
C ALA A 34 8.12 -3.48 -6.15
N ALA A 35 9.17 -3.04 -6.85
CA ALA A 35 9.56 -1.64 -6.96
C ALA A 35 8.44 -0.78 -7.58
N THR A 36 7.70 -1.31 -8.55
CA THR A 36 6.58 -0.61 -9.19
C THR A 36 5.42 -0.38 -8.21
N TYR A 37 5.11 -1.35 -7.35
CA TYR A 37 4.00 -1.25 -6.39
C TYR A 37 4.39 -0.55 -5.09
N GLN A 38 5.68 -0.55 -4.72
CA GLN A 38 6.15 -0.04 -3.43
C GLN A 38 5.82 1.44 -3.25
N SER A 39 6.02 2.28 -4.28
CA SER A 39 5.77 3.72 -4.17
C SER A 39 4.30 4.05 -3.89
N SER A 40 3.37 3.38 -4.59
CA SER A 40 1.94 3.52 -4.35
C SER A 40 1.53 2.98 -2.98
N PHE A 41 2.15 1.88 -2.53
CA PHE A 41 1.93 1.35 -1.19
C PHE A 41 2.40 2.32 -0.11
N ASP A 42 3.62 2.82 -0.21
CA ASP A 42 4.21 3.75 0.76
C ASP A 42 3.37 5.01 0.88
N THR A 43 2.94 5.56 -0.27
CA THR A 43 2.05 6.73 -0.32
C THR A 43 0.72 6.45 0.39
N GLY A 44 0.08 5.31 0.08
CA GLY A 44 -1.18 4.93 0.72
C GLY A 44 -1.04 4.67 2.22
N TYR A 45 0.09 4.08 2.63
CA TYR A 45 0.41 3.80 4.02
C TYR A 45 0.63 5.09 4.81
N GLU A 46 1.42 6.03 4.29
CA GLU A 46 1.66 7.34 4.91
C GLU A 46 0.34 8.10 5.12
N GLN A 47 -0.49 8.16 4.08
CA GLN A 47 -1.79 8.81 4.14
C GLN A 47 -2.72 8.17 5.18
N GLY A 48 -2.83 6.83 5.15
CA GLY A 48 -3.66 6.08 6.10
C GLY A 48 -3.20 6.26 7.54
N LEU A 49 -1.88 6.23 7.77
CA LEU A 49 -1.30 6.43 9.10
C LEU A 49 -1.56 7.85 9.62
N SER A 50 -1.32 8.87 8.79
CA SER A 50 -1.52 10.28 9.16
C SER A 50 -2.95 10.56 9.57
N PHE A 51 -3.93 10.19 8.72
CA PHE A 51 -5.34 10.38 9.03
C PHE A 51 -5.79 9.56 10.23
N GLY A 52 -5.42 8.28 10.29
CA GLY A 52 -5.81 7.39 11.39
C GLY A 52 -5.28 7.86 12.73
N PHE A 53 -4.04 8.38 12.77
CA PHE A 53 -3.46 8.93 14.00
C PHE A 53 -4.19 10.20 14.45
N CYS A 54 -4.38 11.18 13.57
CA CYS A 54 -5.06 12.42 13.90
C CYS A 54 -6.49 12.16 14.40
N LEU A 55 -7.25 11.34 13.69
CA LEU A 55 -8.62 11.00 14.06
C LEU A 55 -8.68 10.20 15.37
N GLY A 56 -7.75 9.27 15.61
CA GLY A 56 -7.68 8.53 16.86
C GLY A 56 -7.36 9.40 18.08
N VAL A 57 -6.47 10.39 17.93
CA VAL A 57 -6.18 11.38 18.99
C VAL A 57 -7.42 12.22 19.32
N ILE A 58 -8.19 12.60 18.31
CA ILE A 58 -9.41 13.40 18.52
C ILE A 58 -10.50 12.54 19.16
N ASP A 59 -10.78 11.35 18.62
CA ASP A 59 -11.77 10.42 19.17
C ASP A 59 -11.52 10.13 20.66
N THR A 60 -10.26 9.91 21.04
CA THR A 60 -9.91 9.72 22.46
C THR A 60 -10.16 10.98 23.28
N LYS A 61 -9.74 12.17 22.82
CA LYS A 61 -10.02 13.44 23.51
C LYS A 61 -11.53 13.69 23.69
N THR A 62 -12.33 13.50 22.64
CA THR A 62 -13.78 13.72 22.68
C THR A 62 -14.46 12.74 23.65
N LYS A 63 -14.04 11.47 23.67
CA LYS A 63 -14.52 10.47 24.64
C LYS A 63 -14.24 10.85 26.09
N TYR A 64 -13.07 11.41 26.38
CA TYR A 64 -12.72 11.85 27.73
C TYR A 64 -13.50 13.10 28.17
N VAL A 65 -13.77 14.04 27.26
CA VAL A 65 -14.37 15.34 27.58
C VAL A 65 -15.89 15.32 27.58
N GLN A 66 -16.52 14.69 26.58
CA GLN A 66 -17.95 14.83 26.33
C GLN A 66 -18.80 13.62 26.73
N LYS A 67 -18.18 12.47 27.04
CA LYS A 67 -18.89 11.22 27.39
C LYS A 67 -19.97 10.82 26.35
N GLU A 68 -19.88 11.34 25.13
CA GLU A 68 -20.75 10.94 24.03
C GLU A 68 -20.22 9.63 23.42
N GLU A 69 -21.11 8.66 23.27
CA GLU A 69 -20.86 7.51 22.42
C GLU A 69 -20.91 7.97 20.97
N GLN A 70 -19.78 8.05 20.25
CA GLN A 70 -19.87 8.20 18.80
C GLN A 70 -18.97 7.31 17.93
N ASN A 71 -19.69 6.77 16.93
CA ASN A 71 -19.42 6.46 15.52
C ASN A 71 -18.28 5.55 15.08
N PHE A 72 -17.12 5.53 15.73
CA PHE A 72 -16.04 4.65 15.28
C PHE A 72 -16.02 3.35 16.09
N ARG A 73 -16.88 2.41 15.70
CA ARG A 73 -16.94 1.05 16.31
C ARG A 73 -15.64 0.27 16.15
N ASP A 74 -14.87 0.54 15.08
CA ASP A 74 -13.60 -0.11 14.80
C ASP A 74 -12.50 0.95 14.58
N PRO A 75 -11.49 1.03 15.48
CA PRO A 75 -10.39 1.97 15.33
C PRO A 75 -9.56 1.73 14.05
N ARG A 76 -9.62 0.52 13.48
CA ARG A 76 -8.91 0.19 12.23
C ARG A 76 -9.61 0.74 10.99
N LYS A 77 -10.86 1.18 11.13
CA LYS A 77 -11.70 1.69 10.04
C LYS A 77 -12.15 3.13 10.29
N ILE A 78 -11.46 3.84 11.19
CA ILE A 78 -11.80 5.22 11.56
C ILE A 78 -11.95 6.07 10.29
N ASN A 79 -13.18 6.55 10.10
CA ASN A 79 -13.69 7.33 8.97
C ASN A 79 -13.28 6.86 7.55
N CYS A 80 -12.95 5.58 7.39
CA CYS A 80 -12.53 5.02 6.10
C CYS A 80 -13.71 4.97 5.13
N GLN A 81 -13.74 5.85 4.13
CA GLN A 81 -14.85 5.99 3.18
C GLN A 81 -15.04 4.74 2.30
N ILE A 82 -13.94 4.06 1.96
CA ILE A 82 -13.98 2.78 1.24
C ILE A 82 -14.62 1.70 2.12
N CYS A 83 -14.28 1.67 3.41
CA CYS A 83 -14.79 0.70 4.36
C CYS A 83 -16.27 0.93 4.69
N ILE A 84 -16.71 2.20 4.66
CA ILE A 84 -18.09 2.61 4.93
C ILE A 84 -18.98 2.31 3.73
N ASN A 85 -18.57 2.72 2.53
CA ASN A 85 -19.38 2.62 1.33
C ASN A 85 -19.24 1.28 0.60
N ASN A 86 -18.24 0.47 0.96
CA ASN A 86 -17.89 -0.83 0.36
C ASN A 86 -17.88 -0.80 -1.19
N SER A 87 -17.61 0.37 -1.75
CA SER A 87 -17.58 0.64 -3.19
C SER A 87 -16.21 1.17 -3.55
N LEU A 88 -15.58 0.50 -4.51
CA LEU A 88 -14.32 0.89 -5.13
C LEU A 88 -14.57 1.60 -6.47
N GLU A 89 -15.79 2.07 -6.71
CA GLU A 89 -16.15 2.76 -7.95
C GLU A 89 -15.54 4.17 -7.96
N GLY A 90 -14.36 4.29 -8.57
CA GLY A 90 -13.66 5.56 -8.75
C GLY A 90 -12.19 5.39 -9.09
N ASN A 91 -11.57 6.44 -9.66
CA ASN A 91 -10.11 6.50 -9.75
C ASN A 91 -9.51 6.69 -8.35
N LEU A 92 -8.35 6.07 -8.07
CA LEU A 92 -7.57 6.23 -6.83
C LEU A 92 -7.47 7.68 -6.34
N VAL A 93 -7.23 8.62 -7.25
CA VAL A 93 -7.13 10.05 -6.91
C VAL A 93 -8.45 10.59 -6.36
N ASN A 94 -9.58 10.17 -6.93
CA ASN A 94 -10.90 10.60 -6.47
C ASN A 94 -11.23 10.01 -5.10
N LEU A 95 -10.91 8.73 -4.89
CA LEU A 95 -11.11 8.07 -3.59
C LEU A 95 -10.26 8.73 -2.50
N PHE A 96 -9.02 9.10 -2.81
CA PHE A 96 -8.16 9.83 -1.90
C PHE A 96 -8.74 11.22 -1.56
N ASN A 97 -9.12 11.99 -2.58
CA ASN A 97 -9.68 13.33 -2.36
C ASN A 97 -10.97 13.27 -1.52
N LEU A 98 -11.84 12.29 -1.80
CA LEU A 98 -13.05 12.07 -1.01
C LEU A 98 -12.71 11.69 0.44
N GLN A 99 -11.75 10.79 0.65
CA GLN A 99 -11.30 10.39 1.99
C GLN A 99 -10.74 11.60 2.76
N LYS A 100 -9.93 12.42 2.08
CA LYS A 100 -9.33 13.61 2.66
C LYS A 100 -10.40 14.64 3.02
N GLU A 101 -11.28 14.99 2.09
CA GLU A 101 -12.38 15.94 2.31
C GLU A 101 -13.24 15.53 3.51
N LYS A 102 -13.62 14.25 3.59
CA LYS A 102 -14.42 13.73 4.72
C LYS A 102 -13.67 13.67 6.04
N ASN A 103 -12.36 13.48 6.02
CA ASN A 103 -11.55 13.58 7.21
C ASN A 103 -11.41 15.03 7.66
N ASP A 104 -11.12 15.95 6.75
CA ASP A 104 -10.97 17.37 7.03
C ASP A 104 -12.28 17.97 7.58
N GLU A 105 -13.44 17.65 6.97
CA GLU A 105 -14.77 18.01 7.49
C GLU A 105 -14.98 17.55 8.94
N TYR A 106 -14.57 16.31 9.25
CA TYR A 106 -14.69 15.76 10.59
C TYR A 106 -13.76 16.48 11.58
N LEU A 107 -12.50 16.70 11.21
CA LEU A 107 -11.52 17.42 12.03
C LEU A 107 -11.97 18.85 12.35
N ASP A 108 -12.51 19.56 11.35
CA ASP A 108 -13.06 20.90 11.49
C ASP A 108 -14.27 20.92 12.45
N SER A 109 -15.16 19.92 12.35
CA SER A 109 -16.31 19.79 13.26
C SER A 109 -15.90 19.60 14.73
N GLN A 110 -14.72 19.04 14.97
CA GLN A 110 -14.15 18.81 16.30
C GLN A 110 -13.24 19.96 16.78
N GLY A 111 -13.12 21.04 15.99
CA GLY A 111 -12.38 22.24 16.35
C GLY A 111 -10.86 22.14 16.21
N MET A 112 -10.33 21.15 15.47
CA MET A 112 -8.91 21.10 15.09
C MET A 112 -8.75 21.51 13.63
N LYS A 113 -8.22 22.72 13.40
CA LYS A 113 -7.69 23.11 12.09
C LYS A 113 -6.27 22.56 11.95
N THR A 114 -6.05 21.75 10.92
CA THR A 114 -4.70 21.42 10.43
C THR A 114 -4.10 22.57 9.65
#